data_AF-A0A2N5CVL5-F1
#
_entry.id   AF-A0A2N5CVL5-F1
#
_cell.length_a   1.000
_cell.length_b   1.000
_cell.length_c   1.000
_cell.angle_alpha   90.00
_cell.angle_beta   90.00
_cell.angle_gamma   90.00
#
_symmetry.space_group_name_H-M   'P 1'
#
loop_
_entity.id
_entity.type
_entity.pdbx_description
1 polymer ?
#
loop_
_entity_poly.entity_id
_entity_poly.type
_entity_poly.pdbx_seq_one_letter_code
_entity_poly.pdbx_strand_id
1 'polypeptide(L)'
;MWLLALCLSLALPRQEDELLRMHIAPSTWATALSEFDGKPVKRRDVAAIMCVGREPRSMMCGWKQRSRGRWVQYSQYADLSENHVRLLPGERVREAARRR
;
A
#
# COMPACT_ATOMS: atom_id res chain seq x y z
N MET A 1 -24.19 52.29 20.81
CA MET A 1 -23.34 51.39 21.63
C MET A 1 -23.33 50.05 20.92
N TRP A 2 -22.12 49.56 20.63
CA TRP A 2 -21.80 48.43 19.76
C TRP A 2 -22.20 47.07 20.37
N LEU A 3 -22.40 46.05 19.51
CA LEU A 3 -21.89 44.66 19.61
C LEU A 3 -22.70 43.77 18.63
N LEU A 4 -22.36 43.73 17.35
CA LEU A 4 -21.52 42.69 16.74
C LEU A 4 -21.91 41.26 17.18
N ALA A 5 -22.95 40.72 16.55
CA ALA A 5 -23.21 39.29 16.56
C ALA A 5 -22.11 38.58 15.78
N LEU A 6 -21.23 37.87 16.49
CA LEU A 6 -20.19 37.01 15.94
C LEU A 6 -20.81 35.98 14.99
N CYS A 7 -20.48 36.08 13.70
CA CYS A 7 -20.56 34.96 12.78
C CYS A 7 -19.53 33.89 13.20
N LEU A 8 -19.90 32.99 14.11
CA LEU A 8 -19.23 31.70 14.26
C LEU A 8 -19.52 30.87 13.01
N SER A 9 -18.84 31.20 11.91
CA SER A 9 -18.65 30.27 10.83
C SER A 9 -17.80 29.15 11.39
N LEU A 10 -18.44 28.02 11.69
CA LEU A 10 -17.82 26.74 12.01
C LEU A 10 -16.82 26.41 10.90
N ALA A 11 -15.57 26.83 11.08
CA ALA A 11 -14.43 26.22 10.45
C ALA A 11 -14.30 24.82 11.06
N LEU A 12 -15.14 23.89 10.58
CA LEU A 12 -14.86 22.48 10.75
C LEU A 12 -13.44 22.28 10.22
N PRO A 13 -12.48 21.82 11.04
CA PRO A 13 -11.18 21.46 10.52
C PRO A 13 -11.46 20.42 9.43
N ARG A 14 -11.16 20.77 8.18
CA ARG A 14 -11.11 19.82 7.08
C ARG A 14 -9.96 18.89 7.47
N GLN A 15 -10.29 17.79 8.15
CA GLN A 15 -9.34 16.75 8.47
C GLN A 15 -8.98 16.14 7.12
N GLU A 16 -7.95 16.68 6.47
CA GLU A 16 -7.39 16.07 5.28
C GLU A 16 -6.86 14.71 5.74
N ASP A 17 -7.57 13.65 5.36
CA ASP A 17 -7.15 12.27 5.59
C ASP A 17 -5.81 12.07 4.84
N GLU A 18 -4.70 12.32 5.53
CA GLU A 18 -3.37 12.23 4.96
C GLU A 18 -3.09 10.76 4.59
N LEU A 19 -2.99 10.48 3.29
CA LEU A 19 -2.66 9.15 2.81
C LEU A 19 -1.16 8.90 3.00
N LEU A 20 -0.83 7.96 3.88
CA LEU A 20 0.52 7.44 4.05
C LEU A 20 0.93 6.71 2.78
N ARG A 21 2.15 7.02 2.32
CA ARG A 21 2.83 6.31 1.23
C ARG A 21 4.10 5.70 1.77
N MET A 22 4.25 4.39 1.64
CA MET A 22 5.42 3.68 2.11
C MET A 22 6.19 3.04 0.96
N HIS A 23 7.50 3.21 0.99
CA HIS A 23 8.45 2.52 0.12
C HIS A 23 8.99 1.30 0.87
N ILE A 24 8.90 0.13 0.23
CA ILE A 24 9.38 -1.13 0.80
C ILE A 24 10.52 -1.65 -0.07
N ALA A 25 11.60 -2.09 0.57
CA ALA A 25 12.71 -2.72 -0.15
C ALA A 25 12.23 -4.00 -0.86
N PRO A 26 12.65 -4.26 -2.11
CA PRO A 26 12.25 -5.47 -2.84
C PRO A 26 12.61 -6.78 -2.12
N SER A 27 13.68 -6.79 -1.33
CA SER A 27 14.06 -7.95 -0.52
C SER A 27 13.02 -8.24 0.56
N THR A 28 12.60 -7.21 1.30
CA THR A 28 11.58 -7.32 2.35
C THR A 28 10.25 -7.81 1.78
N TRP A 29 9.83 -7.24 0.65
CA TRP A 29 8.59 -7.68 -0.02
C TRP A 29 8.68 -9.11 -0.56
N ALA A 30 9.83 -9.52 -1.10
CA ALA A 30 10.05 -10.90 -1.55
C ALA A 30 10.01 -11.91 -0.39
N THR A 31 10.53 -11.54 0.78
CA THR A 31 10.41 -12.36 2.00
C THR A 31 8.94 -12.53 2.39
N ALA A 32 8.19 -11.43 2.47
CA ALA A 32 6.76 -11.47 2.83
C ALA A 32 5.93 -12.30 1.84
N LEU A 33 6.20 -12.18 0.53
CA LEU A 33 5.59 -13.02 -0.50
C LEU A 33 5.94 -14.50 -0.33
N SER A 34 7.19 -14.80 0.02
CA SER A 34 7.64 -16.19 0.20
C SER A 34 6.94 -16.87 1.37
N GLU A 35 6.81 -16.14 2.47
CA GLU A 35 6.09 -16.57 3.67
C GLU A 35 4.60 -16.79 3.37
N PHE A 36 3.98 -15.84 2.66
CA PHE A 36 2.57 -15.93 2.29
C PHE A 36 2.27 -17.08 1.32
N ASP A 37 3.09 -17.25 0.27
CA ASP A 37 2.87 -18.28 -0.77
C ASP A 37 3.37 -19.68 -0.35
N GLY A 38 4.11 -19.77 0.77
CA GLY A 38 4.80 -21.00 1.20
C GLY A 38 5.86 -21.47 0.20
N LYS A 39 6.38 -20.59 -0.65
CA LYS A 39 7.32 -20.90 -1.74
C LYS A 39 8.35 -19.79 -1.90
N PRO A 40 9.62 -20.11 -2.23
CA PRO A 40 10.65 -19.08 -2.39
C PRO A 40 10.35 -18.10 -3.53
N VAL A 41 10.28 -16.81 -3.19
CA VAL A 41 10.26 -15.67 -4.12
C VAL A 41 11.58 -14.93 -4.00
N LYS A 42 12.29 -14.73 -5.11
CA LYS A 42 13.61 -14.07 -5.09
C LYS A 42 13.44 -12.56 -5.22
N ARG A 43 14.28 -11.78 -4.52
CA ARG A 43 14.35 -10.31 -4.63
C ARG A 43 14.38 -9.80 -6.08
N ARG A 44 15.14 -10.47 -6.97
CA ARG A 44 15.26 -10.08 -8.39
C ARG A 44 13.97 -10.21 -9.20
N ASP A 45 12.99 -10.95 -8.67
CA ASP A 45 11.71 -11.21 -9.30
C ASP A 45 10.61 -10.27 -8.75
N VAL A 46 10.98 -9.24 -7.99
CA VAL A 46 10.07 -8.25 -7.38
C VAL A 46 10.60 -6.83 -7.63
N ALA A 47 9.72 -5.90 -8.01
CA ALA A 47 10.08 -4.51 -8.27
C ALA A 47 8.89 -3.55 -8.11
N ALA A 48 9.17 -2.25 -8.10
CA ALA A 48 8.16 -1.17 -8.14
C ALA A 48 7.05 -1.30 -7.08
N ILE A 49 7.44 -1.56 -5.84
CA ILE A 49 6.52 -1.73 -4.71
C ILE A 49 6.08 -0.34 -4.24
N MET A 50 4.77 -0.13 -4.14
CA MET A 50 4.17 1.09 -3.64
C MET A 50 2.97 0.73 -2.78
N CYS A 51 2.97 1.19 -1.52
CA CYS A 51 1.87 0.97 -0.58
C CYS A 51 1.21 2.30 -0.22
N VAL A 52 -0.13 2.31 -0.21
CA VAL A 52 -0.94 3.48 0.11
C VAL A 52 -2.04 3.09 1.09
N GLY A 53 -2.25 3.89 2.13
CA GLY A 53 -3.27 3.67 3.14
C GLY A 53 -3.35 4.84 4.13
N ARG A 54 -4.30 4.79 5.07
CA ARG A 54 -4.41 5.79 6.14
C ARG A 54 -3.52 5.47 7.32
N GLU A 55 -3.28 4.19 7.55
CA GLU A 55 -2.45 3.68 8.64
C GLU A 55 -1.68 2.44 8.17
N PRO A 56 -0.55 2.09 8.81
CA PRO A 56 0.30 0.98 8.36
C PRO A 56 -0.36 -0.40 8.51
N ARG A 57 -1.38 -0.55 9.37
CA ARG A 57 -2.02 -1.84 9.68
C ARG A 57 -2.78 -2.47 8.51
N SER A 58 -3.23 -1.66 7.55
CA SER A 58 -3.95 -2.15 6.37
C SER A 58 -3.71 -1.21 5.19
N MET A 59 -2.61 -1.43 4.47
CA MET A 59 -2.25 -0.65 3.30
C MET A 59 -2.47 -1.46 2.02
N MET A 60 -3.00 -0.82 0.99
CA MET A 60 -3.05 -1.41 -0.36
C MET A 60 -1.68 -1.28 -0.99
N CYS A 61 -1.07 -2.40 -1.35
CA CYS A 61 0.26 -2.43 -1.96
C CYS A 61 0.17 -2.94 -3.41
N GLY A 62 0.72 -2.18 -4.34
CA GLY A 62 0.94 -2.57 -5.73
C GLY A 62 2.41 -2.89 -5.98
N TRP A 63 2.71 -3.91 -6.79
CA TRP A 63 4.08 -4.26 -7.19
C TRP A 63 4.13 -4.93 -8.55
N LYS A 64 5.34 -5.01 -9.12
CA LYS A 64 5.65 -5.87 -10.27
C LYS A 64 6.36 -7.13 -9.79
N GLN A 65 5.93 -8.28 -10.29
CA GLN A 65 6.55 -9.57 -10.02
C GLN A 65 6.82 -10.34 -11.31
N ARG A 66 7.94 -11.04 -11.37
CA ARG A 66 8.28 -11.89 -12.51
C ARG A 66 7.56 -13.22 -12.39
N SER A 67 6.70 -13.53 -13.36
CA SER A 67 5.96 -14.78 -13.47
C SER A 67 6.13 -15.36 -14.87
N ARG A 68 6.60 -16.60 -14.96
CA ARG A 68 6.92 -17.28 -16.23
C ARG A 68 7.78 -16.41 -17.17
N GLY A 69 8.81 -15.77 -16.60
CA GLY A 69 9.75 -14.91 -17.34
C GLY A 69 9.27 -13.49 -17.64
N ARG A 70 7.98 -13.18 -17.45
CA ARG A 70 7.38 -11.88 -17.75
C ARG A 70 7.11 -11.07 -16.48
N TRP A 71 7.25 -9.75 -16.55
CA TRP A 71 6.80 -8.86 -15.48
C TRP A 71 5.29 -8.71 -15.51
N VAL A 72 4.66 -8.93 -14.36
CA VAL A 72 3.22 -8.82 -14.16
C VAL A 72 2.96 -7.90 -12.97
N GLN A 73 1.96 -7.05 -13.08
CA GLN A 73 1.56 -6.15 -12.00
C GLN A 73 0.51 -6.82 -11.11
N TYR A 74 0.68 -6.66 -9.81
CA TYR A 74 -0.20 -7.21 -8.79
C TYR A 74 -0.54 -6.14 -7.75
N SER A 75 -1.66 -6.34 -7.07
CA SER A 75 -2.04 -5.58 -5.89
C SER A 75 -2.64 -6.48 -4.81
N GLN A 76 -2.36 -6.16 -3.55
CA GLN A 76 -2.91 -6.84 -2.38
C GLN A 76 -2.74 -5.98 -1.13
N TYR A 77 -3.56 -6.20 -0.11
CA TYR A 77 -3.40 -5.57 1.19
C TYR A 77 -2.27 -6.19 2.01
N ALA A 78 -1.56 -5.36 2.76
CA ALA A 78 -0.52 -5.77 3.70
C ALA A 78 -0.55 -4.94 4.99
N ASP A 79 -0.06 -5.56 6.07
CA ASP A 79 0.27 -4.91 7.33
C ASP A 79 1.76 -4.53 7.32
N LEU A 80 2.03 -3.24 7.51
CA LEU A 80 3.34 -2.60 7.59
C LEU A 80 3.59 -1.96 8.96
N SER A 81 2.71 -2.20 9.94
CA SER A 81 2.78 -1.59 11.27
C SER A 81 3.79 -2.26 12.21
N GLU A 82 4.21 -3.47 11.88
CA GLU A 82 5.18 -4.23 12.66
C GLU A 82 6.59 -4.13 12.06
N ASN A 83 7.60 -4.56 12.81
CA ASN A 83 9.00 -4.67 12.34
C ASN A 83 9.16 -5.64 11.14
N HIS A 84 8.07 -6.28 10.71
CA HIS A 84 8.01 -7.19 9.58
C HIS A 84 6.82 -6.83 8.69
N VAL A 85 7.02 -6.91 7.37
CA VAL A 85 5.95 -6.73 6.39
C VAL A 85 5.19 -8.04 6.24
N ARG A 86 3.87 -7.99 6.31
CA ARG A 86 3.02 -9.18 6.18
C ARG A 86 1.88 -8.95 5.19
N LEU A 87 1.74 -9.86 4.22
CA LEU A 87 0.57 -9.83 3.34
C LEU A 87 -0.67 -10.31 4.11
N LEU A 88 -1.77 -9.56 3.98
CA LEU A 88 -3.03 -9.92 4.60
C LEU A 88 -3.74 -11.02 3.78
N PRO A 89 -4.51 -11.92 4.43
CA PRO A 89 -5.32 -12.91 3.73
C PRO A 89 -6.24 -12.25 2.69
N GLY A 90 -6.34 -12.85 1.51
CA GLY A 90 -7.16 -12.33 0.42
C GLY A 90 -6.60 -12.72 -0.94
N GLU A 91 -7.32 -12.34 -1.99
CA GLU A 91 -6.88 -12.60 -3.36
C GLU A 91 -5.79 -11.60 -3.78
N ARG A 92 -4.71 -12.14 -4.34
CA ARG A 92 -3.73 -11.35 -5.08
C ARG A 92 -4.31 -10.98 -6.43
N VAL A 93 -4.65 -9.71 -6.61
CA VAL A 93 -5.26 -9.23 -7.85
C VAL A 93 -4.16 -9.00 -8.87
N ARG A 94 -4.25 -9.67 -10.02
CA ARG A 94 -3.41 -9.37 -11.18
C ARG A 94 -4.00 -8.18 -11.92
N GLU A 95 -3.26 -7.09 -12.00
CA GLU A 95 -3.71 -5.95 -12.78
C GLU A 95 -3.48 -6.24 -14.28
N ALA A 96 -4.53 -6.01 -15.08
CA ALA A 96 -4.37 -6.03 -16.53
C ALA A 96 -3.36 -4.94 -16.92
N ALA A 97 -2.50 -5.22 -17.89
CA ALA A 97 -1.62 -4.20 -18.45
C ALA A 97 -2.50 -3.08 -19.00
N ARG A 98 -2.59 -1.94 -18.29
CA ARG A 98 -3.23 -0.74 -18.82
C ARG A 98 -2.42 -0.36 -20.05
N ARG A 99 -3.01 -0.53 -21.24
CA ARG A 99 -2.49 0.04 -22.49
C ARG A 99 -2.47 1.55 -22.26
N ARG A 100 -1.29 2.11 -22.06
CA ARG A 100 -1.04 3.55 -22.10
C ARG A 100 -0.32 3.84 -23.40
#